data_AF-A0A7S2LHX0-F1
#
_entry.id   AF-A0A7S2LHX0-F1
#
_cell.length_a   1.000
_cell.length_b   1.000
_cell.length_c   1.000
_cell.angle_alpha   90.00
_cell.angle_beta   90.00
_cell.angle_gamma   90.00
#
_symmetry.space_group_name_H-M   'P 1'
#
loop_
_entity.id
_entity.type
_entity.pdbx_description
1 polymer ?
#
loop_
_entity_poly.entity_id
_entity_poly.type
_entity_poly.pdbx_seq_one_letter_code
_entity_poly.pdbx_strand_id
1 'polypeptide(L)'
;ELYGRIAAGREGGASLLDLLNAVQRCRRVAELVLPGRDAGLVLKDEETFELVRGAFERVAGGKRRFGYADFEGHFGRTEAVPAPAGLAAPDRAARRVLIIGPGFGRRLHPRQGAVVEEAGFQTRWCWRGLPPNPESPEFDVYPHLHALEAAIDDFRPDVVACASKGGAYMAALWERCLWMGPSLVINAHPSCARLPEGVPVVLCQGSNDEIYPTPRSQLEELIATGTRNMCFLYYTANSGYLPSGKCTRFGDRHNMQSILEHDCLPRLIDAAMSPAGPEMHVLRTWRDRLGRERVRAERQLGCSPWDLRRRWAPSGCVLAGGRGLVRLPPR
;
A
#
# COMPACT_ATOMS: atom_id res chain seq x y z
N GLU A 1 26.88 21.52 3.73
CA GLU A 1 26.57 22.56 4.76
C GLU A 1 25.94 21.96 6.04
N LEU A 2 24.81 21.23 5.96
CA LEU A 2 24.10 20.71 7.13
C LEU A 2 24.92 19.79 8.03
N TYR A 3 25.69 18.85 7.44
CA TYR A 3 26.57 17.97 8.21
C TYR A 3 27.57 18.76 9.08
N GLY A 4 28.13 19.86 8.57
CA GLY A 4 29.06 20.70 9.32
C GLY A 4 28.41 21.34 10.55
N ARG A 5 27.10 21.64 10.48
CA ARG A 5 26.32 22.14 11.62
C ARG A 5 26.06 21.06 12.67
N ILE A 6 26.03 19.79 12.26
CA ILE A 6 25.89 18.65 13.17
C ILE A 6 27.24 18.34 13.83
N ALA A 7 28.30 18.14 13.06
CA ALA A 7 29.61 17.78 13.57
C ALA A 7 30.32 18.90 14.36
N ALA A 8 29.85 20.15 14.23
CA ALA A 8 30.38 21.33 14.92
C ALA A 8 31.92 21.49 14.79
N GLY A 9 32.47 21.08 13.64
CA GLY A 9 33.91 21.18 13.36
C GLY A 9 34.81 20.16 14.06
N ARG A 10 34.24 19.12 14.70
CA ARG A 10 35.04 18.07 15.35
C ARG A 10 35.60 17.08 14.31
N GLU A 11 36.89 16.79 14.40
CA GLU A 11 37.51 15.69 13.67
C GLU A 11 36.98 14.34 14.18
N GLY A 12 36.67 13.42 13.26
CA GLY A 12 36.20 12.06 13.59
C GLY A 12 34.69 11.83 13.52
N GLY A 13 33.91 12.79 13.05
CA GLY A 13 32.48 12.63 12.73
C GLY A 13 31.51 12.98 13.86
N ALA A 14 30.21 12.85 13.59
CA ALA A 14 29.14 13.27 14.49
C ALA A 14 28.69 12.14 15.42
N SER A 15 28.59 12.43 16.72
CA SER A 15 27.97 11.54 17.72
C SER A 15 26.47 11.83 17.89
N LEU A 16 25.76 10.97 18.63
CA LEU A 16 24.35 11.19 18.97
C LEU A 16 24.15 12.51 19.72
N LEU A 17 25.06 12.85 20.64
CA LEU A 17 25.02 14.11 21.38
C LEU A 17 25.20 15.32 20.45
N ASP A 18 26.07 15.20 19.44
CA ASP A 18 26.25 16.26 18.43
C ASP A 18 24.95 16.45 17.62
N LEU A 19 24.28 15.35 17.24
CA LEU A 19 22.98 15.40 16.55
C LEU A 19 21.87 16.01 17.41
N LEU A 20 21.72 15.59 18.67
CA LEU A 20 20.74 16.14 19.61
C LEU A 20 20.94 17.65 19.80
N ASN A 21 22.18 18.07 20.03
CA ASN A 21 22.48 19.49 20.19
C ASN A 21 22.27 20.29 18.90
N ALA A 22 22.50 19.69 17.73
CA ALA A 22 22.26 20.32 16.44
C ALA A 22 20.75 20.46 16.14
N VAL A 23 19.94 19.46 16.51
CA VAL A 23 18.47 19.54 16.44
C VAL A 23 17.94 20.70 17.27
N GLN A 24 18.43 20.91 18.51
CA GLN A 24 17.99 22.03 19.35
C GLN A 24 18.39 23.40 18.80
N ARG A 25 19.58 23.51 18.21
CA ARG A 25 20.19 24.81 17.82
C ARG A 25 19.93 25.19 16.36
N CYS A 26 19.61 24.23 15.50
CA CYS A 26 19.47 24.47 14.07
C CYS A 26 18.13 23.95 13.56
N ARG A 27 17.20 24.88 13.28
CA ARG A 27 15.88 24.58 12.73
C ARG A 27 15.92 23.68 11.48
N ARG A 28 16.89 23.88 10.58
CA ARG A 28 17.02 23.05 9.36
C ARG A 28 17.43 21.60 9.69
N VAL A 29 18.25 21.38 10.72
CA VAL A 29 18.60 20.04 11.20
C VAL A 29 17.39 19.41 11.90
N ALA A 30 16.66 20.18 12.72
CA ALA A 30 15.42 19.72 13.33
C ALA A 30 14.37 19.29 12.29
N GLU A 31 14.16 20.09 11.25
CA GLU A 31 13.17 19.79 10.20
C GLU A 31 13.54 18.53 9.40
N LEU A 32 14.85 18.26 9.25
CA LEU A 32 15.35 17.06 8.58
C LEU A 32 15.20 15.80 9.44
N VAL A 33 15.44 15.90 10.76
CA VAL A 33 15.49 14.75 11.68
C VAL A 33 14.12 14.48 12.35
N LEU A 34 13.35 15.54 12.60
CA LEU A 34 12.08 15.56 13.34
C LEU A 34 11.02 16.42 12.60
N PRO A 35 10.60 16.03 11.38
CA PRO A 35 9.66 16.83 10.61
C PRO A 35 8.33 17.02 11.35
N GLY A 36 7.93 18.27 11.57
CA GLY A 36 6.65 18.63 12.18
C GLY A 36 6.58 18.52 13.72
N ARG A 37 7.70 18.29 14.40
CA ARG A 37 7.77 18.24 15.88
C ARG A 37 8.55 19.44 16.45
N ASP A 38 8.30 19.76 17.72
CA ASP A 38 9.00 20.83 18.42
C ASP A 38 10.37 20.35 18.91
N ALA A 39 11.43 20.90 18.31
CA ALA A 39 12.82 20.59 18.67
C ALA A 39 13.20 20.98 20.11
N GLY A 40 12.46 21.91 20.73
CA GLY A 40 12.68 22.33 22.11
C GLY A 40 12.37 21.23 23.14
N LEU A 41 11.63 20.18 22.73
CA LEU A 41 11.24 19.06 23.59
C LEU A 41 12.20 17.88 23.54
N VAL A 42 13.21 17.87 22.67
CA VAL A 42 14.05 16.67 22.43
C VAL A 42 14.77 16.11 23.66
N LEU A 43 15.04 16.92 24.69
CA LEU A 43 15.63 16.48 25.96
C LEU A 43 14.62 16.37 27.11
N LYS A 44 13.37 16.78 26.88
CA LYS A 44 12.29 16.82 27.89
C LYS A 44 11.21 15.78 27.64
N ASP A 45 11.15 15.26 26.42
CA ASP A 45 10.14 14.33 25.94
C ASP A 45 10.84 13.08 25.41
N GLU A 46 10.51 11.94 26.03
CA GLU A 46 11.13 10.64 25.74
C GLU A 46 10.83 10.17 24.30
N GLU A 47 9.61 10.42 23.80
CA GLU A 47 9.23 10.10 22.42
C GLU A 47 10.11 10.86 21.42
N THR A 48 10.28 12.17 21.61
CA THR A 48 11.11 13.00 20.73
C THR A 48 12.58 12.61 20.79
N PHE A 49 13.09 12.25 21.97
CA PHE A 49 14.46 11.74 22.13
C PHE A 49 14.68 10.44 21.34
N GLU A 50 13.79 9.46 21.49
CA GLU A 50 13.88 8.17 20.81
C GLU A 50 13.75 8.31 19.29
N LEU A 51 13.00 9.29 18.78
CA LEU A 51 12.96 9.60 17.35
C LEU A 51 14.31 10.08 16.80
N VAL A 52 14.99 10.99 17.52
CA VAL A 52 16.34 11.45 17.12
C VAL A 52 17.35 10.33 17.22
N ARG A 53 17.27 9.50 18.26
CA ARG A 53 18.12 8.32 18.42
C ARG A 53 17.91 7.33 17.26
N GLY A 54 16.67 7.02 16.92
CA GLY A 54 16.37 6.15 15.79
C GLY A 54 16.89 6.71 14.46
N ALA A 55 16.83 8.03 14.26
CA ALA A 55 17.45 8.68 13.10
C ALA A 55 18.98 8.53 13.12
N PHE A 56 19.62 8.74 14.26
CA PHE A 56 21.06 8.51 14.43
C PHE A 56 21.47 7.08 14.08
N GLU A 57 20.77 6.09 14.63
CA GLU A 57 21.09 4.67 14.43
C GLU A 57 20.97 4.28 12.94
N ARG A 58 19.96 4.79 12.23
CA ARG A 58 19.80 4.60 10.78
C ARG A 58 20.93 5.21 9.96
N VAL A 59 21.43 6.38 10.35
CA VAL A 59 22.54 7.06 9.67
C VAL A 59 23.86 6.36 9.99
N ALA A 60 24.09 6.03 11.26
CA ALA A 60 25.35 5.50 11.74
C ALA A 60 25.54 4.01 11.43
N GLY A 61 24.47 3.25 11.16
CA GLY A 61 24.56 1.83 10.86
C GLY A 61 25.23 1.02 11.98
N GLY A 62 24.91 1.35 13.25
CA GLY A 62 25.49 0.72 14.44
C GLY A 62 26.84 1.32 14.91
N LYS A 63 27.42 2.28 14.19
CA LYS A 63 28.64 2.97 14.62
C LYS A 63 28.35 3.94 15.78
N ARG A 64 29.36 4.20 16.63
CA ARG A 64 29.28 5.23 17.69
C ARG A 64 29.27 6.66 17.16
N ARG A 65 29.76 6.85 15.93
CA ARG A 65 29.85 8.13 15.21
C ARG A 65 29.63 7.89 13.72
N PHE A 66 29.09 8.87 13.01
CA PHE A 66 28.90 8.81 11.57
C PHE A 66 29.67 9.93 10.84
N GLY A 67 30.27 9.57 9.70
CA GLY A 67 31.01 10.48 8.84
C GLY A 67 30.10 11.24 7.87
N TYR A 68 30.68 12.16 7.08
CA TYR A 68 29.93 12.84 6.02
C TYR A 68 29.37 11.85 5.00
N ALA A 69 30.14 10.82 4.63
CA ALA A 69 29.68 9.79 3.69
C ALA A 69 28.46 9.01 4.20
N ASP A 70 28.41 8.70 5.50
CA ASP A 70 27.25 8.06 6.13
C ASP A 70 26.03 8.99 6.10
N PHE A 71 26.23 10.27 6.44
CA PHE A 71 25.21 11.30 6.40
C PHE A 71 24.66 11.52 4.99
N GLU A 72 25.53 11.66 3.99
CA GLU A 72 25.16 11.82 2.58
C GLU A 72 24.49 10.55 2.02
N GLY A 73 24.96 9.37 2.38
CA GLY A 73 24.32 8.11 2.01
C GLY A 73 22.89 7.99 2.54
N HIS A 74 22.64 8.48 3.76
CA HIS A 74 21.31 8.46 4.38
C HIS A 74 20.41 9.60 3.88
N PHE A 75 20.89 10.85 3.89
CA PHE A 75 20.07 12.04 3.62
C PHE A 75 20.20 12.58 2.19
N GLY A 76 21.31 12.33 1.51
CA GLY A 76 21.49 12.68 0.09
C GLY A 76 20.60 11.82 -0.83
N ARG A 77 20.18 10.64 -0.39
CA ARG A 77 19.12 9.85 -1.04
C ARG A 77 17.71 10.36 -0.76
N THR A 78 17.57 11.29 0.18
CA THR A 78 16.30 11.85 0.66
C THR A 78 16.07 13.28 0.20
N GLU A 79 16.91 13.82 -0.70
CA GLU A 79 16.41 14.85 -1.61
C GLU A 79 15.11 14.31 -2.17
N ALA A 80 14.02 15.05 -1.97
CA ALA A 80 12.71 14.68 -2.47
C ALA A 80 12.91 14.34 -3.94
N VAL A 81 12.95 13.03 -4.25
CA VAL A 81 12.98 12.56 -5.62
C VAL A 81 11.80 13.30 -6.23
N PRO A 82 12.02 14.27 -7.13
CA PRO A 82 10.92 14.99 -7.74
C PRO A 82 10.02 13.89 -8.25
N ALA A 83 8.80 13.81 -7.70
CA ALA A 83 7.94 12.62 -7.80
C ALA A 83 8.10 12.09 -9.22
N PRO A 84 8.73 10.92 -9.41
CA PRO A 84 9.38 10.56 -10.67
C PRO A 84 8.38 10.88 -11.77
N ALA A 85 8.79 11.75 -12.70
CA ALA A 85 7.92 12.26 -13.77
C ALA A 85 7.05 11.10 -14.25
N GLY A 86 5.74 11.24 -14.01
CA GLY A 86 4.82 10.13 -13.69
C GLY A 86 5.29 8.77 -14.18
N LEU A 87 5.57 7.84 -13.26
CA LEU A 87 5.89 6.45 -13.58
C LEU A 87 5.02 6.02 -14.75
N ALA A 88 5.67 5.71 -15.88
CA ALA A 88 4.97 5.26 -17.07
C ALA A 88 4.03 4.14 -16.64
N ALA A 89 2.76 4.22 -17.07
CA ALA A 89 1.79 3.20 -16.75
C ALA A 89 2.40 1.83 -17.09
N PRO A 90 2.25 0.82 -16.21
CA PRO A 90 2.79 -0.50 -16.49
C PRO A 90 2.25 -0.98 -17.84
N ASP A 91 3.12 -1.57 -18.66
CA ASP A 91 2.73 -2.16 -19.93
C ASP A 91 1.95 -3.46 -19.66
N ARG A 92 0.62 -3.32 -19.47
CA ARG A 92 -0.28 -4.42 -19.15
C ARG A 92 -0.38 -5.43 -20.30
N ALA A 93 -0.18 -4.99 -21.55
CA ALA A 93 -0.21 -5.87 -22.72
C ALA A 93 0.92 -6.91 -22.70
N ALA A 94 2.02 -6.62 -22.01
CA ALA A 94 3.11 -7.57 -21.80
C ALA A 94 2.92 -8.50 -20.59
N ARG A 95 1.86 -8.32 -19.78
CA ARG A 95 1.65 -9.05 -18.52
C ARG A 95 0.57 -10.10 -18.65
N ARG A 96 0.83 -11.26 -18.05
CA ARG A 96 -0.01 -12.45 -18.11
C ARG A 96 -0.70 -12.71 -16.78
N VAL A 97 -2.03 -12.70 -16.79
CA VAL A 97 -2.87 -12.94 -15.62
C VAL A 97 -3.58 -14.28 -15.78
N LEU A 98 -3.22 -15.25 -14.94
CA LEU A 98 -3.98 -16.50 -14.85
C LEU A 98 -5.08 -16.35 -13.80
N ILE A 99 -6.33 -16.53 -14.20
CA ILE A 99 -7.49 -16.43 -13.33
C ILE A 99 -7.99 -17.83 -12.97
N ILE A 100 -8.01 -18.15 -11.67
CA ILE A 100 -8.69 -19.33 -11.13
C ILE A 100 -10.18 -19.05 -11.21
N GLY A 101 -10.86 -19.79 -12.10
CA GLY A 101 -12.23 -19.47 -12.50
C GLY A 101 -13.26 -19.50 -11.37
N PRO A 102 -13.38 -20.58 -10.57
CA PRO A 102 -14.37 -20.68 -9.51
C PRO A 102 -14.41 -19.42 -8.63
N GLY A 103 -15.59 -18.79 -8.51
CA GLY A 103 -15.79 -17.55 -7.74
C GLY A 103 -15.41 -16.24 -8.46
N PHE A 104 -14.59 -16.26 -9.52
CA PHE A 104 -14.13 -15.05 -10.23
C PHE A 104 -15.14 -14.55 -11.29
N GLY A 105 -16.41 -14.40 -10.90
CA GLY A 105 -17.40 -13.56 -11.59
C GLY A 105 -17.86 -13.95 -13.01
N ARG A 106 -17.19 -14.80 -13.80
CA ARG A 106 -17.52 -14.92 -15.25
C ARG A 106 -18.99 -15.25 -15.59
N ARG A 107 -19.69 -16.01 -14.75
CA ARG A 107 -21.13 -16.31 -14.94
C ARG A 107 -22.06 -15.38 -14.15
N LEU A 108 -21.73 -15.08 -12.88
CA LEU A 108 -22.61 -14.33 -11.98
C LEU A 108 -22.32 -12.82 -12.00
N HIS A 109 -21.07 -12.42 -12.16
CA HIS A 109 -20.56 -11.04 -12.15
C HIS A 109 -19.56 -10.83 -13.30
N PRO A 110 -20.00 -10.93 -14.58
CA PRO A 110 -19.11 -10.93 -15.74
C PRO A 110 -18.23 -9.69 -15.82
N ARG A 111 -18.71 -8.57 -15.24
CA ARG A 111 -17.98 -7.31 -15.16
C ARG A 111 -16.63 -7.43 -14.44
N GLN A 112 -16.49 -8.30 -13.44
CA GLN A 112 -15.21 -8.46 -12.74
C GLN A 112 -14.11 -9.02 -13.65
N GLY A 113 -14.44 -10.00 -14.49
CA GLY A 113 -13.53 -10.52 -15.51
C GLY A 113 -13.28 -9.51 -16.62
N ALA A 114 -14.34 -8.85 -17.09
CA ALA A 114 -14.25 -7.86 -18.17
C ALA A 114 -13.31 -6.70 -17.82
N VAL A 115 -13.34 -6.20 -16.58
CA VAL A 115 -12.44 -5.11 -16.14
C VAL A 115 -10.96 -5.50 -16.24
N VAL A 116 -10.60 -6.78 -16.04
CA VAL A 116 -9.22 -7.26 -16.20
C VAL A 116 -8.86 -7.38 -17.69
N GLU A 117 -9.76 -7.91 -18.51
CA GLU A 117 -9.55 -8.07 -19.95
C GLU A 117 -9.46 -6.71 -20.67
N GLU A 118 -10.39 -5.79 -20.37
CA GLU A 118 -10.44 -4.43 -20.89
C GLU A 118 -9.24 -3.57 -20.45
N ALA A 119 -8.60 -3.92 -19.34
CA ALA A 119 -7.36 -3.28 -18.89
C ALA A 119 -6.14 -3.62 -19.76
N GLY A 120 -6.28 -4.56 -20.70
CA GLY A 120 -5.26 -4.90 -21.70
C GLY A 120 -4.28 -5.98 -21.25
N PHE A 121 -4.56 -6.72 -20.17
CA PHE A 121 -3.75 -7.87 -19.78
C PHE A 121 -3.90 -9.04 -20.77
N GLN A 122 -2.86 -9.87 -20.91
CA GLN A 122 -3.02 -11.20 -21.47
C GLN A 122 -3.68 -12.08 -20.42
N THR A 123 -4.95 -12.41 -20.58
CA THR A 123 -5.70 -13.19 -19.59
C THR A 123 -5.85 -14.65 -20.02
N ARG A 124 -5.66 -15.58 -19.08
CA ARG A 124 -6.07 -16.97 -19.24
C ARG A 124 -6.94 -17.38 -18.07
N TRP A 125 -8.02 -18.07 -18.38
CA TRP A 125 -8.92 -18.57 -17.35
C TRP A 125 -8.77 -20.08 -17.19
N CYS A 126 -8.56 -20.54 -15.96
CA CYS A 126 -8.57 -21.96 -15.64
C CYS A 126 -9.94 -22.35 -15.07
N TRP A 127 -10.75 -23.03 -15.89
CA TRP A 127 -12.04 -23.61 -15.52
C TRP A 127 -12.06 -25.13 -15.70
N ARG A 128 -11.31 -25.61 -16.69
CA ARG A 128 -11.33 -27.00 -17.10
C ARG A 128 -10.63 -27.82 -16.01
N GLY A 129 -11.34 -28.84 -15.51
CA GLY A 129 -10.83 -29.68 -14.43
C GLY A 129 -11.01 -29.11 -13.02
N LEU A 130 -11.62 -27.91 -12.88
CA LEU A 130 -11.92 -27.31 -11.58
C LEU A 130 -13.42 -27.34 -11.29
N PRO A 131 -13.86 -28.10 -10.28
CA PRO A 131 -15.23 -28.07 -9.81
C PRO A 131 -15.65 -26.65 -9.35
N PRO A 132 -16.90 -26.25 -9.60
CA PRO A 132 -17.36 -24.89 -9.32
C PRO A 132 -17.52 -24.62 -7.82
N ASN A 133 -17.64 -25.65 -6.98
CA ASN A 133 -17.89 -25.50 -5.56
C ASN A 133 -16.92 -26.32 -4.69
N PRO A 134 -15.78 -25.73 -4.28
CA PRO A 134 -14.84 -26.38 -3.37
C PRO A 134 -15.30 -26.38 -1.90
N GLU A 135 -16.50 -25.89 -1.59
CA GLU A 135 -17.02 -25.77 -0.22
C GLU A 135 -17.84 -27.00 0.21
N SER A 136 -17.99 -28.00 -0.65
CA SER A 136 -18.70 -29.23 -0.27
C SER A 136 -17.93 -29.95 0.86
N PRO A 137 -18.61 -30.51 1.89
CA PRO A 137 -17.97 -31.05 3.10
C PRO A 137 -16.88 -32.12 2.88
N GLU A 138 -16.86 -32.76 1.71
CA GLU A 138 -15.92 -33.81 1.33
C GLU A 138 -15.10 -33.43 0.09
N PHE A 139 -15.05 -32.13 -0.24
CA PHE A 139 -14.34 -31.67 -1.42
C PHE A 139 -12.84 -31.77 -1.23
N ASP A 140 -12.22 -32.71 -1.94
CA ASP A 140 -10.77 -32.77 -2.06
C ASP A 140 -10.29 -31.89 -3.22
N VAL A 141 -9.56 -30.82 -2.90
CA VAL A 141 -9.00 -29.89 -3.88
C VAL A 141 -7.78 -30.47 -4.62
N TYR A 142 -7.06 -31.40 -4.00
CA TYR A 142 -5.76 -31.86 -4.49
C TYR A 142 -5.80 -32.56 -5.86
N PRO A 143 -6.78 -33.43 -6.17
CA PRO A 143 -6.91 -34.04 -7.48
C PRO A 143 -7.08 -33.04 -8.62
N HIS A 144 -7.49 -31.80 -8.32
CA HIS A 144 -7.75 -30.76 -9.32
C HIS A 144 -6.55 -29.85 -9.57
N LEU A 145 -5.50 -29.90 -8.74
CA LEU A 145 -4.34 -29.03 -8.86
C LEU A 145 -3.51 -29.29 -10.11
N HIS A 146 -3.48 -30.52 -10.63
CA HIS A 146 -2.73 -30.86 -11.86
C HIS A 146 -3.18 -30.00 -13.06
N ALA A 147 -4.48 -29.65 -13.14
CA ALA A 147 -4.99 -28.81 -14.21
C ALA A 147 -4.53 -27.35 -14.07
N LEU A 148 -4.38 -26.87 -12.83
CA LEU A 148 -3.82 -25.54 -12.54
C LEU A 148 -2.32 -25.49 -12.79
N GLU A 149 -1.58 -26.50 -12.33
CA GLU A 149 -0.14 -26.64 -12.58
C GLU A 149 0.15 -26.66 -14.09
N ALA A 150 -0.54 -27.50 -14.86
CA ALA A 150 -0.40 -27.52 -16.30
C ALA A 150 -0.73 -26.17 -16.97
N ALA A 151 -1.75 -25.46 -16.45
CA ALA A 151 -2.10 -24.12 -16.95
C ALA A 151 -1.03 -23.06 -16.60
N ILE A 152 -0.43 -23.16 -15.41
CA ILE A 152 0.68 -22.31 -14.95
C ILE A 152 1.92 -22.57 -15.82
N ASP A 153 2.28 -23.83 -16.06
CA ASP A 153 3.46 -24.19 -16.85
C ASP A 153 3.34 -23.75 -18.32
N ASP A 154 2.17 -23.97 -18.92
CA ASP A 154 1.90 -23.61 -20.31
C ASP A 154 1.76 -22.08 -20.48
N PHE A 155 1.05 -21.40 -19.58
CA PHE A 155 0.81 -19.96 -19.71
C PHE A 155 1.94 -19.09 -19.16
N ARG A 156 2.69 -19.61 -18.17
CA ARG A 156 3.70 -18.93 -17.35
C ARG A 156 3.23 -17.55 -16.84
N PRO A 157 2.14 -17.47 -16.06
CA PRO A 157 1.60 -16.18 -15.65
C PRO A 157 2.61 -15.33 -14.87
N ASP A 158 2.49 -14.00 -14.99
CA ASP A 158 3.18 -13.04 -14.10
C ASP A 158 2.46 -12.94 -12.74
N VAL A 159 1.16 -13.24 -12.71
CA VAL A 159 0.30 -13.18 -11.52
C VAL A 159 -0.85 -14.18 -11.62
N VAL A 160 -1.17 -14.82 -10.51
CA VAL A 160 -2.37 -15.66 -10.40
C VAL A 160 -3.42 -14.92 -9.56
N ALA A 161 -4.63 -14.79 -10.12
CA ALA A 161 -5.75 -14.15 -9.47
C ALA A 161 -6.85 -15.16 -9.13
N CYS A 162 -7.44 -15.02 -7.95
CA CYS A 162 -8.59 -15.82 -7.54
C CYS A 162 -9.59 -14.95 -6.76
N ALA A 163 -10.83 -15.40 -6.71
CA ALA A 163 -11.87 -14.73 -5.95
C ALA A 163 -12.77 -15.76 -5.27
N SER A 164 -13.22 -15.45 -4.06
CA SER A 164 -14.17 -16.25 -3.32
C SER A 164 -13.72 -17.72 -3.25
N LYS A 165 -14.54 -18.66 -3.72
CA LYS A 165 -14.28 -20.10 -3.89
C LYS A 165 -12.93 -20.43 -4.52
N GLY A 166 -12.43 -19.61 -5.44
CA GLY A 166 -11.12 -19.79 -6.06
C GLY A 166 -9.96 -19.75 -5.05
N GLY A 167 -10.16 -19.12 -3.90
CA GLY A 167 -9.19 -19.07 -2.80
C GLY A 167 -8.84 -20.45 -2.24
N ALA A 168 -9.75 -21.43 -2.29
CA ALA A 168 -9.46 -22.80 -1.88
C ALA A 168 -8.35 -23.43 -2.71
N TYR A 169 -8.39 -23.24 -4.03
CA TYR A 169 -7.37 -23.71 -4.94
C TYR A 169 -6.06 -22.93 -4.78
N MET A 170 -6.11 -21.61 -4.57
CA MET A 170 -4.91 -20.81 -4.33
C MET A 170 -4.18 -21.24 -3.06
N ALA A 171 -4.91 -21.46 -1.96
CA ALA A 171 -4.33 -21.95 -0.71
C ALA A 171 -3.59 -23.29 -0.91
N ALA A 172 -4.22 -24.22 -1.64
CA ALA A 172 -3.62 -25.51 -1.94
C ALA A 172 -2.41 -25.43 -2.90
N LEU A 173 -2.41 -24.50 -3.85
CA LEU A 173 -1.23 -24.21 -4.70
C LEU A 173 -0.04 -23.72 -3.86
N TRP A 174 -0.29 -22.84 -2.87
CA TRP A 174 0.75 -22.36 -1.96
C TRP A 174 1.26 -23.46 -1.03
N GLU A 175 0.36 -24.24 -0.44
CA GLU A 175 0.73 -25.35 0.46
C GLU A 175 1.63 -26.38 -0.22
N ARG A 176 1.40 -26.63 -1.52
CA ARG A 176 2.19 -27.56 -2.33
C ARG A 176 3.36 -26.91 -3.06
N CYS A 177 3.60 -25.62 -2.85
CA CYS A 177 4.60 -24.82 -3.55
C CYS A 177 4.50 -24.90 -5.10
N LEU A 178 3.30 -25.17 -5.63
CA LEU A 178 3.04 -25.23 -7.08
C LEU A 178 2.92 -23.82 -7.70
N TRP A 179 2.70 -22.80 -6.87
CA TRP A 179 2.77 -21.40 -7.26
C TRP A 179 3.42 -20.60 -6.13
N MET A 180 4.51 -19.90 -6.43
CA MET A 180 5.21 -19.00 -5.50
C MET A 180 5.44 -17.62 -6.12
N GLY A 181 4.59 -17.23 -7.07
CA GLY A 181 4.63 -15.93 -7.73
C GLY A 181 3.56 -14.96 -7.21
N PRO A 182 3.53 -13.72 -7.72
CA PRO A 182 2.54 -12.72 -7.33
C PRO A 182 1.10 -13.22 -7.35
N SER A 183 0.33 -12.88 -6.32
CA SER A 183 -1.06 -13.31 -6.20
C SER A 183 -2.02 -12.18 -5.85
N LEU A 184 -3.20 -12.23 -6.45
CA LEU A 184 -4.36 -11.41 -6.07
C LEU A 184 -5.47 -12.31 -5.53
N VAL A 185 -5.97 -12.04 -4.33
CA VAL A 185 -7.08 -12.76 -3.71
C VAL A 185 -8.21 -11.78 -3.39
N ILE A 186 -9.38 -12.00 -3.96
CA ILE A 186 -10.59 -11.20 -3.70
C ILE A 186 -11.54 -12.02 -2.82
N ASN A 187 -11.89 -11.49 -1.65
CA ASN A 187 -12.65 -12.18 -0.61
C ASN A 187 -12.08 -13.56 -0.27
N ALA A 188 -11.03 -13.56 0.55
CA ALA A 188 -10.29 -14.77 0.86
C ALA A 188 -11.21 -15.89 1.36
N HIS A 189 -11.06 -17.06 0.75
CA HIS A 189 -11.73 -18.26 1.22
C HIS A 189 -11.22 -18.63 2.62
N PRO A 190 -12.05 -19.18 3.53
CA PRO A 190 -11.64 -19.57 4.88
C PRO A 190 -10.46 -20.57 4.95
N SER A 191 -10.21 -21.33 3.88
CA SER A 191 -9.03 -22.21 3.81
C SER A 191 -7.70 -21.47 3.64
N CYS A 192 -7.73 -20.18 3.29
CA CYS A 192 -6.54 -19.32 3.26
C CYS A 192 -6.12 -18.96 4.69
N ALA A 193 -5.62 -19.94 5.44
CA ALA A 193 -5.21 -19.73 6.84
C ALA A 193 -3.85 -19.01 6.97
N ARG A 194 -3.02 -19.07 5.93
CA ARG A 194 -1.69 -18.45 5.89
C ARG A 194 -1.34 -17.98 4.48
N LEU A 195 -0.53 -16.94 4.39
CA LEU A 195 0.06 -16.46 3.15
C LEU A 195 1.47 -17.07 2.96
N PRO A 196 1.88 -17.36 1.70
CA PRO A 196 3.22 -17.88 1.41
C PRO A 196 4.33 -16.88 1.75
N GLU A 197 5.48 -17.40 2.17
CA GLU A 197 6.68 -16.60 2.44
C GLU A 197 7.41 -16.25 1.13
N GLY A 198 7.93 -15.02 1.04
CA GLY A 198 8.69 -14.51 -0.11
C GLY A 198 7.83 -14.15 -1.32
N VAL A 199 6.51 -14.15 -1.18
CA VAL A 199 5.57 -13.97 -2.29
C VAL A 199 4.76 -12.69 -2.15
N PRO A 200 4.65 -11.86 -3.20
CA PRO A 200 3.76 -10.71 -3.19
C PRO A 200 2.30 -11.14 -3.19
N VAL A 201 1.51 -10.68 -2.21
CA VAL A 201 0.08 -10.98 -2.12
C VAL A 201 -0.73 -9.71 -1.91
N VAL A 202 -1.71 -9.48 -2.78
CA VAL A 202 -2.75 -8.48 -2.57
C VAL A 202 -4.04 -9.18 -2.16
N LEU A 203 -4.51 -8.90 -0.95
CA LEU A 203 -5.78 -9.38 -0.42
C LEU A 203 -6.81 -8.25 -0.49
N CYS A 204 -7.95 -8.49 -1.12
CA CYS A 204 -9.07 -7.56 -1.19
C CYS A 204 -10.23 -8.12 -0.39
N GLN A 205 -10.85 -7.33 0.48
CA GLN A 205 -12.01 -7.78 1.26
C GLN A 205 -13.06 -6.68 1.46
N GLY A 206 -14.33 -7.05 1.25
CA GLY A 206 -15.50 -6.27 1.65
C GLY A 206 -15.77 -6.30 3.15
N SER A 207 -15.98 -5.16 3.82
CA SER A 207 -16.32 -5.17 5.26
C SER A 207 -17.72 -5.71 5.56
N ASN A 208 -18.58 -5.77 4.53
CA ASN A 208 -19.94 -6.30 4.63
C ASN A 208 -20.08 -7.60 3.82
N ASP A 209 -18.98 -8.35 3.66
CA ASP A 209 -19.00 -9.67 3.03
C ASP A 209 -19.93 -10.60 3.83
N GLU A 210 -21.03 -10.98 3.18
CA GLU A 210 -22.08 -11.84 3.72
C GLU A 210 -21.82 -13.33 3.51
N ILE A 211 -20.85 -13.70 2.68
CA ILE A 211 -20.51 -15.10 2.34
C ILE A 211 -19.33 -15.57 3.20
N TYR A 212 -18.27 -14.76 3.27
CA TYR A 212 -17.10 -15.01 4.14
C TYR A 212 -16.92 -13.86 5.12
N PRO A 213 -17.82 -13.74 6.12
CA PRO A 213 -17.75 -12.65 7.09
C PRO A 213 -16.47 -12.77 7.91
N THR A 214 -15.50 -11.91 7.63
CA THR A 214 -14.19 -11.92 8.28
C THR A 214 -13.91 -10.53 8.86
N PRO A 215 -13.77 -10.38 10.19
CA PRO A 215 -13.46 -9.10 10.79
C PRO A 215 -12.08 -8.62 10.35
N ARG A 216 -11.91 -7.30 10.29
CA ARG A 216 -10.64 -6.69 9.87
C ARG A 216 -9.43 -7.20 10.65
N SER A 217 -9.56 -7.42 11.96
CA SER A 217 -8.47 -7.94 12.79
C SER A 217 -7.96 -9.31 12.33
N GLN A 218 -8.86 -10.23 11.94
CA GLN A 218 -8.46 -11.53 11.42
C GLN A 218 -7.81 -11.43 10.04
N LEU A 219 -8.22 -10.48 9.20
CA LEU A 219 -7.55 -10.22 7.92
C LEU A 219 -6.14 -9.65 8.14
N GLU A 220 -5.97 -8.79 9.14
CA GLU A 220 -4.66 -8.25 9.53
C GLU A 220 -3.75 -9.35 10.10
N GLU A 221 -4.31 -10.29 10.89
CA GLU A 221 -3.62 -11.50 11.34
C GLU A 221 -3.19 -12.37 10.15
N LEU A 222 -4.08 -12.62 9.18
CA LEU A 222 -3.74 -13.35 7.96
C LEU A 222 -2.61 -12.67 7.18
N ILE A 223 -2.67 -11.36 6.99
CA ILE A 223 -1.62 -10.58 6.33
C ILE A 223 -0.29 -10.70 7.07
N ALA A 224 -0.32 -10.70 8.41
CA ALA A 224 0.87 -10.85 9.24
C ALA A 224 1.54 -12.23 9.12
N THR A 225 0.85 -13.25 8.60
CA THR A 225 1.46 -14.56 8.32
C THR A 225 2.38 -14.55 7.09
N GLY A 226 2.23 -13.57 6.20
CA GLY A 226 3.04 -13.42 4.99
C GLY A 226 4.30 -12.57 5.22
N THR A 227 5.06 -12.35 4.16
CA THR A 227 6.30 -11.56 4.25
C THR A 227 6.00 -10.06 4.35
N ARG A 228 6.64 -9.42 5.34
CA ARG A 228 6.55 -7.97 5.56
C ARG A 228 6.88 -7.20 4.28
N ASN A 229 6.09 -6.16 3.98
CA ASN A 229 6.17 -5.33 2.77
C ASN A 229 5.90 -6.06 1.44
N MET A 230 5.55 -7.36 1.48
CA MET A 230 5.12 -8.12 0.29
C MET A 230 3.62 -8.40 0.29
N CYS A 231 2.96 -8.27 1.43
CA CYS A 231 1.51 -8.44 1.54
C CYS A 231 0.80 -7.09 1.71
N PHE A 232 -0.35 -6.92 1.05
CA PHE A 232 -1.16 -5.70 1.14
C PHE A 232 -2.65 -6.03 1.26
N LEU A 233 -3.32 -5.39 2.21
CA LEU A 233 -4.75 -5.51 2.43
C LEU A 233 -5.51 -4.30 1.85
N TYR A 234 -6.28 -4.54 0.79
CA TYR A 234 -7.27 -3.62 0.28
C TYR A 234 -8.63 -3.89 0.93
N TYR A 235 -8.88 -3.23 2.07
CA TYR A 235 -10.12 -3.38 2.84
C TYR A 235 -11.10 -2.24 2.56
N THR A 236 -12.31 -2.57 2.11
CA THR A 236 -13.36 -1.58 1.85
C THR A 236 -14.28 -1.48 3.06
N ALA A 237 -13.94 -0.59 3.99
CA ALA A 237 -14.66 -0.41 5.25
C ALA A 237 -15.88 0.49 5.16
N ASN A 238 -16.87 0.24 6.02
CA ASN A 238 -17.83 1.25 6.46
C ASN A 238 -17.09 2.45 7.09
N SER A 239 -17.58 3.68 6.89
CA SER A 239 -17.00 4.91 7.48
C SER A 239 -17.20 5.05 8.99
N GLY A 240 -17.81 4.05 9.64
CA GLY A 240 -18.42 4.20 10.96
C GLY A 240 -19.75 4.96 10.91
N TYR A 241 -20.45 4.97 12.05
CA TYR A 241 -21.71 5.66 12.21
C TYR A 241 -21.48 7.07 12.75
N LEU A 242 -22.08 8.06 12.10
CA LEU A 242 -22.19 9.41 12.64
C LEU A 242 -23.16 9.45 13.83
N PRO A 243 -23.16 10.52 14.66
CA PRO A 243 -24.15 10.70 15.72
C PRO A 243 -25.61 10.63 15.25
N SER A 244 -25.86 10.90 13.96
CA SER A 244 -27.18 10.75 13.32
C SER A 244 -27.59 9.29 13.04
N GLY A 245 -26.74 8.31 13.38
CA GLY A 245 -26.94 6.90 13.03
C GLY A 245 -26.68 6.57 11.56
N LYS A 246 -26.25 7.54 10.74
CA LYS A 246 -25.97 7.34 9.31
C LYS A 246 -24.50 7.01 9.07
N CYS A 247 -24.24 6.14 8.10
CA CYS A 247 -22.91 5.85 7.59
C CYS A 247 -22.68 6.68 6.31
N THR A 248 -21.53 7.36 6.19
CA THR A 248 -21.21 8.18 5.00
C THR A 248 -20.63 7.36 3.87
N ARG A 249 -20.04 6.21 4.18
CA ARG A 249 -19.59 5.21 3.20
C ARG A 249 -19.96 3.83 3.70
N PHE A 250 -20.66 3.07 2.87
CA PHE A 250 -20.79 1.62 3.07
C PHE A 250 -19.63 0.91 2.40
N GLY A 251 -18.99 0.01 3.14
CA GLY A 251 -18.01 -0.92 2.61
C GLY A 251 -18.66 -1.93 1.67
N ASP A 252 -17.84 -2.59 0.85
CA ASP A 252 -18.39 -3.54 -0.10
C ASP A 252 -18.92 -4.81 0.57
N ARG A 253 -19.85 -5.44 -0.14
CA ARG A 253 -20.32 -6.81 0.07
C ARG A 253 -19.37 -7.82 -0.61
N HIS A 254 -19.77 -9.09 -0.65
CA HIS A 254 -19.00 -10.16 -1.28
C HIS A 254 -18.67 -9.96 -2.78
N ASN A 255 -19.34 -9.05 -3.48
CA ASN A 255 -19.03 -8.78 -4.90
C ASN A 255 -18.00 -7.67 -5.12
N MET A 256 -17.49 -7.04 -4.05
CA MET A 256 -16.50 -5.97 -4.09
C MET A 256 -16.70 -4.95 -5.23
N GLN A 257 -17.85 -4.26 -5.24
CA GLN A 257 -18.19 -3.36 -6.34
C GLN A 257 -17.15 -2.23 -6.53
N SER A 258 -16.53 -1.74 -5.45
CA SER A 258 -15.59 -0.62 -5.52
C SER A 258 -14.27 -0.94 -6.25
N ILE A 259 -13.84 -2.21 -6.31
CA ILE A 259 -12.64 -2.57 -7.08
C ILE A 259 -12.91 -2.57 -8.60
N LEU A 260 -14.17 -2.58 -9.03
CA LEU A 260 -14.56 -2.52 -10.44
C LEU A 260 -14.61 -1.10 -11.00
N GLU A 261 -14.33 -0.11 -10.15
CA GLU A 261 -14.39 1.30 -10.50
C GLU A 261 -12.98 1.89 -10.60
N HIS A 262 -12.85 2.94 -11.41
CA HIS A 262 -11.64 3.76 -11.49
C HIS A 262 -10.33 2.98 -11.70
N ASP A 263 -10.36 1.91 -12.49
CA ASP A 263 -9.17 1.08 -12.78
C ASP A 263 -8.55 0.46 -11.51
N CYS A 264 -9.34 0.28 -10.44
CA CYS A 264 -8.84 -0.17 -9.15
C CYS A 264 -8.34 -1.62 -9.17
N LEU A 265 -9.15 -2.57 -9.64
CA LEU A 265 -8.78 -3.98 -9.76
C LEU A 265 -7.52 -4.20 -10.61
N PRO A 266 -7.41 -3.66 -11.84
CA PRO A 266 -6.18 -3.73 -12.63
C PRO A 266 -4.95 -3.20 -11.89
N ARG A 267 -5.08 -2.11 -11.13
CA ARG A 267 -3.97 -1.55 -10.34
C ARG A 267 -3.60 -2.37 -9.11
N LEU A 268 -4.54 -3.15 -8.58
CA LEU A 268 -4.24 -4.12 -7.52
C LEU A 268 -3.48 -5.31 -8.08
N ILE A 269 -3.76 -5.71 -9.33
CA ILE A 269 -2.95 -6.69 -10.08
C ILE A 269 -1.54 -6.12 -10.34
N ASP A 270 -1.44 -4.88 -10.83
CA ASP A 270 -0.15 -4.18 -11.02
C ASP A 270 0.65 -4.11 -9.70
N ALA A 271 -0.04 -3.86 -8.58
CA ALA A 271 0.58 -3.81 -7.26
C ALA A 271 1.18 -5.17 -6.85
N ALA A 272 0.48 -6.28 -7.09
CA ALA A 272 1.00 -7.62 -6.79
C ALA A 272 2.30 -7.89 -7.57
N MET A 273 2.40 -7.44 -8.82
CA MET A 273 3.60 -7.63 -9.66
C MET A 273 4.71 -6.60 -9.42
N SER A 274 4.49 -5.60 -8.57
CA SER A 274 5.43 -4.51 -8.39
C SER A 274 6.70 -4.94 -7.65
N PRO A 275 7.90 -4.67 -8.20
CA PRO A 275 9.16 -5.00 -7.53
C PRO A 275 9.39 -4.20 -6.25
N ALA A 276 8.71 -3.05 -6.09
CA ALA A 276 8.77 -2.26 -4.86
C ALA A 276 7.87 -2.82 -3.74
N GLY A 277 7.12 -3.89 -4.01
CA GLY A 277 6.07 -4.42 -3.15
C GLY A 277 4.70 -3.78 -3.41
N PRO A 278 3.60 -4.45 -3.02
CA PRO A 278 2.27 -3.99 -3.37
C PRO A 278 1.86 -2.71 -2.66
N GLU A 279 2.14 -2.58 -1.35
CA GLU A 279 1.81 -1.38 -0.58
C GLU A 279 2.49 -0.13 -1.16
N MET A 280 3.79 -0.22 -1.46
CA MET A 280 4.54 0.88 -2.06
C MET A 280 4.04 1.24 -3.45
N HIS A 281 3.60 0.27 -4.24
CA HIS A 281 2.96 0.54 -5.53
C HIS A 281 1.68 1.36 -5.33
N VAL A 282 0.79 0.88 -4.46
CA VAL A 282 -0.49 1.57 -4.17
C VAL A 282 -0.23 2.99 -3.67
N LEU A 283 0.70 3.19 -2.74
CA LEU A 283 1.07 4.50 -2.21
C LEU A 283 1.72 5.43 -3.24
N ARG A 284 2.30 4.92 -4.32
CA ARG A 284 2.85 5.75 -5.40
C ARG A 284 1.80 6.12 -6.43
N THR A 285 0.91 5.18 -6.75
CA THR A 285 -0.10 5.35 -7.80
C THR A 285 -1.47 5.80 -7.27
N TRP A 286 -1.62 6.10 -5.98
CA TRP A 286 -2.94 6.45 -5.40
C TRP A 286 -3.56 7.69 -6.05
N ARG A 287 -2.74 8.66 -6.47
CA ARG A 287 -3.20 9.86 -7.18
C ARG A 287 -3.81 9.53 -8.54
N ASP A 288 -3.35 8.46 -9.17
CA ASP A 288 -3.87 8.00 -10.45
C ASP A 288 -5.21 7.27 -10.32
N ARG A 289 -5.63 6.95 -9.09
CA ARG A 289 -6.94 6.34 -8.78
C ARG A 289 -8.07 7.37 -8.69
N LEU A 290 -7.76 8.65 -8.86
CA LEU A 290 -8.76 9.70 -8.94
C LEU A 290 -9.45 9.60 -10.32
N GLY A 291 -10.77 9.69 -10.34
CA GLY A 291 -11.52 9.70 -11.61
C GLY A 291 -10.99 10.77 -12.56
N ARG A 292 -11.06 10.53 -13.88
CA ARG A 292 -10.56 11.47 -14.90
C ARG A 292 -11.09 12.88 -14.70
N GLU A 293 -12.35 13.01 -14.29
CA GLU A 293 -12.98 14.29 -13.96
C GLU A 293 -12.29 14.99 -12.80
N ARG A 294 -11.96 14.27 -11.72
CA ARG A 294 -11.25 14.83 -10.58
C ARG A 294 -9.81 15.19 -10.93
N VAL A 295 -9.09 14.35 -11.67
CA VAL A 295 -7.74 14.67 -12.15
C VAL A 295 -7.78 15.93 -13.03
N ARG A 296 -8.77 16.02 -13.93
CA ARG A 296 -8.98 17.20 -14.77
C ARG A 296 -9.33 18.43 -13.94
N ALA A 297 -10.21 18.30 -12.95
CA ALA A 297 -10.60 19.38 -12.06
C ALA A 297 -9.41 19.86 -11.22
N GLU A 298 -8.60 18.97 -10.66
CA GLU A 298 -7.38 19.34 -9.92
C GLU A 298 -6.35 20.03 -10.83
N ARG A 299 -6.18 19.57 -12.07
CA ARG A 299 -5.35 20.25 -13.08
C ARG A 299 -5.91 21.63 -13.43
N GLN A 300 -7.23 21.74 -13.65
CA GLN A 300 -7.91 23.00 -14.01
C GLN A 300 -7.91 24.02 -12.86
N LEU A 301 -8.06 23.55 -11.63
CA LEU A 301 -8.01 24.41 -10.44
C LEU A 301 -6.59 24.97 -10.23
N GLY A 302 -5.57 24.43 -10.91
CA GLY A 302 -4.19 24.94 -10.90
C GLY A 302 -3.57 24.98 -9.50
N CYS A 303 -4.19 24.28 -8.56
CA CYS A 303 -3.95 24.39 -7.14
C CYS A 303 -3.91 22.97 -6.60
N SER A 304 -2.79 22.59 -5.98
CA SER A 304 -2.82 21.42 -5.12
C SER A 304 -3.89 21.63 -4.03
N PRO A 305 -4.41 20.58 -3.37
CA PRO A 305 -5.29 20.75 -2.21
C PRO A 305 -4.71 21.68 -1.13
N TRP A 306 -3.37 21.78 -1.06
CA TRP A 306 -2.66 22.76 -0.24
C TRP A 306 -2.84 24.20 -0.69
N ASP A 307 -2.85 24.45 -1.99
CA ASP A 307 -3.07 25.78 -2.58
C ASP A 307 -4.56 26.18 -2.51
N LEU A 308 -5.47 25.21 -2.65
CA LEU A 308 -6.90 25.42 -2.37
C LEU A 308 -7.15 25.77 -0.89
N ARG A 309 -6.47 25.07 0.04
CA ARG A 309 -6.50 25.43 1.46
C ARG A 309 -5.97 26.84 1.72
N ARG A 310 -4.92 27.28 1.01
CA ARG A 310 -4.41 28.66 1.09
C ARG A 310 -5.39 29.68 0.51
N ARG A 311 -6.09 29.36 -0.57
CA ARG A 311 -7.11 30.25 -1.18
C ARG A 311 -8.37 30.42 -0.31
N TRP A 312 -8.74 29.39 0.45
CA TRP A 312 -9.88 29.46 1.37
C TRP A 312 -9.54 29.89 2.79
N ALA A 313 -8.26 30.11 3.11
CA ALA A 313 -7.90 30.84 4.32
C ALA A 313 -8.31 32.32 4.12
N PRO A 314 -9.12 32.92 5.02
CA PRO A 314 -9.46 34.33 4.93
C PRO A 314 -8.19 35.19 4.83
N SER A 315 -8.20 36.20 3.97
CA SER A 315 -7.11 37.16 3.84
C SER A 315 -6.69 37.69 5.23
N GLY A 316 -5.45 37.40 5.65
CA GLY A 316 -4.91 37.80 6.96
C GLY A 316 -4.80 36.69 8.00
N CYS A 317 -5.15 35.44 7.69
CA CYS A 317 -4.88 34.29 8.57
C CYS A 317 -3.60 33.57 8.13
N VAL A 318 -2.59 33.55 9.00
CA VAL A 318 -1.39 32.71 8.84
C VAL A 318 -1.60 31.45 9.68
N LEU A 319 -1.38 30.28 9.09
CA LEU A 319 -1.42 29.01 9.81
C LEU A 319 -0.21 28.93 10.75
N ALA A 320 -0.46 29.11 12.05
CA ALA A 320 0.53 28.87 13.08
C ALA A 320 0.57 27.36 13.41
N GLY A 321 1.56 26.66 12.87
CA GLY A 321 2.02 25.38 13.43
C GLY A 321 0.96 24.29 13.66
N GLY A 322 0.04 24.09 12.71
CA GLY A 322 -0.91 22.97 12.77
C GLY A 322 -2.03 23.08 13.81
N ARG A 323 -2.12 24.19 14.56
CA ARG A 323 -3.18 24.42 15.57
C ARG A 323 -4.07 25.59 15.15
N GLY A 324 -4.93 25.36 14.15
CA GLY A 324 -6.01 26.29 13.78
C GLY A 324 -5.58 27.58 13.09
N LEU A 325 -6.58 28.30 12.56
CA LEU A 325 -6.40 29.61 11.92
C LEU A 325 -6.33 30.68 13.01
N VAL A 326 -5.21 31.40 13.10
CA VAL A 326 -5.07 32.57 13.97
C VAL A 326 -5.27 33.82 13.13
N ARG A 327 -6.21 34.68 13.55
CA ARG A 327 -6.49 35.96 12.91
C ARG A 327 -5.38 36.94 13.30
N LEU A 328 -4.64 37.47 12.33
CA LEU A 328 -3.68 38.54 12.62
C LEU A 328 -4.41 39.83 13.00
N PRO A 329 -3.88 40.63 13.94
CA PRO A 329 -4.44 41.93 14.25
C PRO A 329 -4.34 42.87 13.03
N PRO A 330 -5.31 43.78 12.84
CA PRO A 330 -5.27 44.76 11.75
C PRO A 330 -4.04 45.67 11.89
N ARG A 331 -3.46 46.04 10.74
CA ARG A 331 -2.42 47.07 10.64
C ARG A 331 -3.00 48.45 10.88
#